data_AF-A0A0C3L2A1-F1
#
_entry.id   AF-A0A0C3L2A1-F1
#
_cell.length_a   1.000
_cell.length_b   1.000
_cell.length_c   1.000
_cell.angle_alpha   90.00
_cell.angle_beta   90.00
_cell.angle_gamma   90.00
#
_symmetry.space_group_name_H-M   'P 1'
#
loop_
_entity.id
_entity.type
_entity.pdbx_description
1 polymer ?
#
loop_
_entity_poly.entity_id
_entity_poly.type
_entity_poly.pdbx_seq_one_letter_code
_entity_poly.pdbx_strand_id
1 'polypeptide(L)'
;MLEVHRVHDGYIPVCSGEKANLRVVDFDWAGESGSVRYPLQRNQEIAWPGGPGERIMARHDRDLVKGWWHKQFSLEFQASD
;
A
#
# COMPACT_ATOMS: atom_id res chain seq x y z
N MET A 1 -3.27 -21.21 -32.12
CA MET A 1 -4.61 -21.49 -31.54
C MET A 1 -4.63 -20.86 -30.16
N LEU A 2 -5.36 -19.76 -30.00
CA LEU A 2 -5.45 -19.01 -28.73
C LEU A 2 -6.47 -19.71 -27.83
N GLU A 3 -6.04 -20.17 -26.66
CA GLU A 3 -6.97 -20.61 -25.62
C GLU A 3 -7.35 -19.43 -24.73
N VAL A 4 -8.58 -18.97 -24.91
CA VAL A 4 -9.21 -17.95 -24.07
C VAL A 4 -9.74 -18.64 -22.82
N HIS A 5 -9.04 -18.47 -21.70
CA HIS A 5 -9.56 -18.91 -20.40
C HIS A 5 -10.54 -17.85 -19.87
N ARG A 6 -11.83 -18.20 -19.89
CA ARG A 6 -12.86 -17.45 -19.17
C ARG A 6 -12.62 -17.60 -17.67
N VAL A 7 -12.12 -16.55 -17.04
CA VAL A 7 -12.03 -16.47 -15.58
C VAL A 7 -13.42 -16.16 -15.06
N HIS A 8 -14.07 -17.14 -14.42
CA HIS A 8 -15.24 -16.88 -13.58
C HIS A 8 -14.78 -16.15 -12.33
N ASP A 9 -15.54 -15.13 -11.92
CA ASP A 9 -15.33 -14.24 -10.78
C ASP A 9 -14.77 -14.94 -9.53
N GLY A 10 -13.45 -14.94 -9.40
CA GLY A 10 -12.75 -15.49 -8.25
C GLY A 10 -11.27 -15.15 -8.35
N TYR A 11 -10.81 -14.29 -7.44
CA TYR A 11 -9.38 -13.97 -7.32
C TYR A 11 -8.62 -15.25 -6.98
N ILE A 12 -7.96 -15.86 -7.97
CA ILE A 12 -7.02 -16.96 -7.73
C ILE A 12 -5.68 -16.32 -7.34
N PRO A 13 -5.17 -16.54 -6.11
CA PRO A 13 -3.84 -16.07 -5.77
C PRO A 13 -2.81 -16.86 -6.58
N VAL A 14 -1.92 -16.15 -7.27
CA VAL A 14 -0.80 -16.75 -8.01
C VAL A 14 0.18 -17.33 -7.00
N CYS A 15 0.22 -18.66 -6.89
CA CYS A 15 1.26 -19.40 -6.17
C CYS A 15 2.19 -20.07 -7.19
N SER A 16 3.16 -19.32 -7.74
CA SER A 16 4.30 -19.91 -8.45
C SER A 16 5.52 -19.92 -7.53
N GLY A 17 5.74 -21.02 -6.81
CA GLY A 17 7.03 -21.49 -6.31
C GLY A 17 7.81 -20.68 -5.26
N GLU A 18 7.57 -19.37 -5.10
CA GLU A 18 8.23 -18.50 -4.14
C GLU A 18 7.21 -17.96 -3.13
N LYS A 19 7.57 -17.93 -1.84
CA LYS A 19 6.70 -17.35 -0.81
C LYS A 19 6.53 -15.85 -1.09
N ALA A 20 5.37 -15.46 -1.61
CA ALA A 20 5.02 -14.06 -1.74
C ALA A 20 4.96 -13.42 -0.34
N ASN A 21 5.81 -12.41 -0.08
CA ASN A 21 5.72 -11.59 1.13
C ASN A 21 4.62 -10.54 0.93
N LEU A 22 3.36 -10.97 1.10
CA LEU A 22 2.19 -10.10 0.98
C LEU A 22 2.14 -9.16 2.20
N ARG A 23 2.32 -7.86 1.96
CA ARG A 23 2.10 -6.81 2.95
C ARG A 23 0.83 -6.06 2.58
N VAL A 24 -0.25 -6.34 3.30
CA VAL A 24 -1.52 -5.63 3.14
C VAL A 24 -1.37 -4.25 3.79
N VAL A 25 -1.60 -3.22 2.99
CA VAL A 25 -1.69 -1.84 3.46
C VAL A 25 -3.14 -1.41 3.21
N ASP A 26 -3.95 -1.42 4.26
CA ASP A 26 -5.33 -0.96 4.20
C ASP A 26 -5.37 0.51 4.60
N PHE A 27 -5.84 1.37 3.69
CA PHE A 27 -6.02 2.79 3.93
C PHE A 27 -7.47 3.15 3.66
N ASP A 28 -8.26 3.27 4.73
CA ASP A 28 -9.46 4.10 4.67
C ASP A 28 -9.02 5.57 4.63
N TRP A 29 -8.87 6.11 3.42
CA TRP A 29 -8.68 7.54 3.20
C TRP A 29 -10.01 8.26 3.41
N ALA A 30 -10.03 9.23 4.31
CA ALA A 30 -11.27 9.89 4.71
C ALA A 30 -11.77 10.98 3.76
N GLY A 31 -11.17 11.13 2.58
CA GLY A 31 -11.47 12.21 1.63
C GLY A 31 -11.13 13.63 2.10
N GLU A 32 -11.00 13.84 3.41
CA GLU A 32 -10.69 15.10 4.07
C GLU A 32 -9.48 14.96 5.00
N SER A 33 -8.56 15.94 4.94
CA SER A 33 -7.35 15.93 5.76
C SER A 33 -7.68 16.10 7.25
N GLY A 34 -7.20 15.18 8.08
CA GLY A 34 -7.30 15.24 9.53
C GLY A 34 -8.65 14.80 10.11
N SER A 35 -9.58 14.32 9.29
CA SER A 35 -10.88 13.82 9.73
C SER A 35 -10.80 12.40 10.31
N VAL A 36 -9.81 11.60 9.92
CA VAL A 36 -9.54 10.27 10.49
C VAL A 36 -8.18 10.16 11.15
N ARG A 37 -8.00 9.08 11.91
CA ARG A 37 -6.80 8.80 12.70
C ARG A 37 -6.20 7.46 12.31
N TYR A 38 -4.89 7.34 12.47
CA TYR A 38 -4.19 6.06 12.39
C TYR A 38 -4.74 5.08 13.43
N PRO A 39 -4.87 3.78 13.08
CA PRO A 39 -5.13 2.73 14.06
C PRO A 39 -4.07 2.73 15.17
N LEU A 40 -4.46 2.32 16.37
CA LEU A 40 -3.53 2.16 17.51
C LEU A 40 -2.52 1.03 17.28
N GLN A 41 -2.96 -0.03 16.59
CA GLN A 41 -2.11 -1.16 16.20
C GLN A 41 -1.86 -1.10 14.70
N ARG A 42 -0.59 -1.10 14.31
CA ARG A 42 -0.15 -0.99 12.91
C ARG A 42 1.03 -1.93 12.66
N ASN A 43 1.26 -2.24 11.39
CA ASN A 43 2.46 -2.96 10.97
C ASN A 43 3.71 -2.13 11.34
N GLN A 44 4.58 -2.69 12.18
CA GLN A 44 5.80 -2.04 12.67
C GLN A 44 6.93 -2.00 11.62
N GLU A 45 6.80 -2.77 10.54
CA GLU A 45 7.76 -2.80 9.43
C GLU A 45 7.56 -1.63 8.46
N ILE A 46 6.48 -0.87 8.62
CA ILE A 46 6.16 0.31 7.81
C ILE A 46 6.63 1.55 8.58
N ALA A 47 7.43 2.38 7.92
CA ALA A 47 7.83 3.69 8.45
C ALA A 47 6.68 4.69 8.24
N TRP A 48 5.67 4.61 9.09
CA TRP A 48 4.50 5.48 9.03
C TRP A 48 4.88 6.95 9.26
N PRO A 49 4.30 7.89 8.51
CA PRO A 49 4.57 9.32 8.65
C PRO A 49 3.89 9.96 9.88
N GLY A 50 2.96 9.26 10.53
CA GLY A 50 2.36 9.67 11.80
C GLY A 50 2.39 8.55 12.84
N GLY A 51 2.12 8.89 14.09
CA GLY A 51 2.02 7.98 15.23
C GLY A 51 0.67 7.24 15.32
N PRO A 52 0.59 6.18 16.13
CA PRO A 52 -0.69 5.52 16.41
C PRO A 52 -1.70 6.50 17.03
N GLY A 53 -2.94 6.52 16.54
CA GLY A 53 -3.99 7.44 17.01
C GLY A 53 -3.84 8.89 16.55
N GLU A 54 -2.75 9.25 15.86
CA GLU A 54 -2.60 10.59 15.28
C GLU A 54 -3.51 10.78 14.06
N ARG A 55 -3.84 12.04 13.77
CA ARG A 55 -4.65 12.39 12.60
C ARG A 55 -3.86 12.12 11.31
N ILE A 56 -4.54 11.56 10.31
CA ILE A 56 -3.96 11.38 8.97
C ILE A 56 -4.06 12.71 8.22
N MET A 57 -2.93 13.22 7.74
CA MET A 57 -2.84 14.52 7.08
C MET A 57 -2.59 14.33 5.58
N ALA A 58 -2.99 15.29 4.75
CA ALA A 58 -2.85 15.23 3.29
C ALA A 58 -1.41 14.93 2.78
N ARG A 59 -0.37 15.26 3.55
CA ARG A 59 1.03 14.98 3.16
C ARG A 59 1.46 13.53 3.41
N HIS A 60 0.77 12.81 4.30
CA HIS A 60 1.21 11.51 4.78
C HIS A 60 1.27 10.47 3.65
N ASP A 61 0.38 10.53 2.66
CA ASP A 61 0.42 9.62 1.52
C ASP A 61 1.70 9.82 0.70
N ARG A 62 2.05 11.08 0.44
CA ARG A 62 3.28 11.44 -0.29
C ARG A 62 4.53 11.04 0.50
N ASP A 63 4.52 11.25 1.82
CA ASP A 63 5.64 10.90 2.69
C ASP A 63 5.84 9.38 2.76
N LEU A 64 4.75 8.60 2.80
CA LEU A 64 4.81 7.14 2.78
C LEU A 64 5.38 6.60 1.47
N VAL A 65 4.92 7.14 0.33
CA VAL A 65 5.39 6.74 -1.02
C VAL A 65 6.87 7.07 -1.19
N LYS A 66 7.27 8.30 -0.88
CA LYS A 66 8.67 8.74 -1.04
C LYS A 66 9.61 8.12 0.00
N GLY A 67 9.11 7.84 1.19
CA GLY A 67 9.91 7.37 2.31
C GLY A 67 10.04 5.86 2.35
N TRP A 68 8.97 5.19 2.78
CA TRP A 68 8.99 3.74 3.03
C TRP A 68 8.88 2.95 1.74
N TRP A 69 7.90 3.27 0.89
CA TRP A 69 7.59 2.48 -0.29
C TRP A 69 8.76 2.45 -1.29
N HIS A 70 9.32 3.61 -1.61
CA HIS A 70 10.47 3.72 -2.51
C HIS A 70 11.69 2.92 -2.01
N LYS A 71 11.98 2.96 -0.70
CA LYS A 71 13.10 2.21 -0.11
C LYS A 71 12.83 0.71 -0.08
N GLN A 72 11.60 0.31 0.19
CA GLN A 72 11.24 -1.09 0.39
C GLN A 72 11.16 -1.86 -0.94
N PHE A 73 10.76 -1.19 -2.02
CA PHE A 73 10.46 -1.85 -3.29
C PHE A 73 11.33 -1.39 -4.47
N SER A 74 12.28 -0.47 -4.27
CA SER A 74 13.21 0.01 -5.30
C SER A 74 12.53 0.33 -6.64
N LEU A 75 11.34 0.94 -6.59
CA LEU A 75 10.62 1.34 -7.79
C LEU A 75 11.22 2.64 -8.31
N GLU A 76 11.87 2.59 -9.47
CA GLU A 76 12.24 3.79 -10.23
C GLU A 76 10.95 4.51 -10.66
N PHE A 77 10.57 5.55 -9.93
CA PHE A 77 9.56 6.49 -10.42
C PHE A 77 10.25 7.42 -11.43
N GLN A 78 9.95 7.27 -12.72
CA GLN A 78 10.27 8.30 -13.69
C GLN A 78 9.51 9.57 -13.30
N ALA A 79 10.23 10.60 -12.86
CA ALA A 79 9.66 11.92 -12.72
C ALA A 79 9.20 12.37 -14.10
N SER A 80 7.89 12.62 -14.26
CA SER A 80 7.38 13.32 -15.43
C SER A 80 7.68 14.81 -15.25
N ASP A 81 8.29 15.41 -16.28
CA ASP A 81 8.60 16.84 -16.39
C ASP A 81 7.35 17.74 -16.30
#